data_AF-A0A1W6LL47-F1
#
_entry.id   AF-A0A1W6LL47-F1
#
_cell.length_a   1.000
_cell.length_b   1.000
_cell.length_c   1.000
_cell.angle_alpha   90.00
_cell.angle_beta   90.00
_cell.angle_gamma   90.00
#
_symmetry.space_group_name_H-M   'P 1'
#
loop_
_entity.id
_entity.type
_entity.pdbx_description
1 polymer ?
#
loop_
_entity_poly.entity_id
_entity_poly.type
_entity_poly.pdbx_seq_one_letter_code
_entity_poly.pdbx_strand_id
1 'polypeptide(L)'
;MYNWARSADTFINTKVDTISRGKTRSNQTRLENIEDQLDRLILVNRALWELLSEKTNLTDDELFSKVAEIDMRDGEMDGKLRKEMKKCSSCGRALNPRHQKCMYCGSESLKKDAFDAIK
;
A
#
# COMPACT_ATOMS: atom_id res chain seq x y z
N MET A 1 25.07 31.35 40.04
CA MET A 1 23.72 30.99 39.53
C MET A 1 23.69 30.71 38.01
N TYR A 2 24.66 30.00 37.40
CA TYR A 2 24.67 29.79 35.93
C TYR A 2 25.32 28.46 35.42
N ASN A 3 25.27 27.36 36.17
CA ASN A 3 25.86 26.08 35.70
C ASN A 3 24.90 24.88 35.61
N TRP A 4 23.70 24.94 36.19
CA TRP A 4 22.76 23.81 36.16
C TRP A 4 21.93 23.76 34.86
N ALA A 5 21.53 24.92 34.31
CA ALA A 5 20.75 25.01 33.07
C ALA A 5 21.52 24.50 31.84
N ARG A 6 22.82 24.83 31.74
CA ARG A 6 23.69 24.43 30.61
C ARG A 6 23.88 22.92 30.51
N SER A 7 23.87 22.22 31.64
CA SER A 7 24.01 20.76 31.70
C SER A 7 22.71 20.04 31.30
N ALA A 8 21.56 20.60 31.69
CA ALA A 8 20.24 20.09 31.29
C ALA A 8 19.99 20.25 29.78
N ASP A 9 20.34 21.40 29.18
CA ASP A 9 20.22 21.62 27.73
C ASP A 9 21.09 20.66 26.92
N THR A 10 22.31 20.39 27.38
CA THR A 10 23.23 19.44 26.71
C THR A 10 22.67 18.02 26.74
N PHE A 11 22.06 17.61 27.85
CA PHE A 11 21.45 16.29 28.00
C PHE A 11 20.18 16.14 27.15
N ILE A 12 19.35 17.18 27.07
CA ILE A 12 18.16 17.20 26.23
C ILE A 12 18.56 17.12 24.74
N ASN A 13 19.52 17.92 24.27
CA ASN A 13 19.95 17.89 22.86
C ASN A 13 20.52 16.51 22.47
N THR A 14 21.33 15.90 23.33
CA THR A 14 21.92 14.57 23.05
C THR A 14 20.84 13.48 22.93
N LYS A 15 19.77 13.55 23.74
CA LYS A 15 18.62 12.63 23.62
C LYS A 15 17.80 12.88 22.35
N VAL A 16 17.61 14.15 21.96
CA VAL A 16 16.90 14.50 20.73
C VAL A 16 17.67 13.99 19.51
N ASP A 17 19.00 14.15 19.48
CA ASP A 17 19.86 13.68 18.39
C ASP A 17 19.86 12.15 18.24
N THR A 18 19.92 11.42 19.35
CA THR A 18 19.89 9.95 19.34
C THR A 18 18.54 9.41 18.88
N ILE A 19 17.42 10.02 19.30
CA ILE A 19 16.07 9.67 18.83
C ILE A 19 15.91 10.01 17.34
N SER A 20 16.40 11.18 16.90
CA SER A 20 16.35 11.61 15.50
C SER A 20 17.13 10.65 14.59
N ARG A 21 18.36 10.26 14.99
CA ARG A 21 19.18 9.27 14.28
C ARG A 21 18.53 7.88 14.27
N GLY A 22 17.93 7.46 15.38
CA GLY A 22 17.20 6.19 15.48
C GLY A 22 16.00 6.12 14.52
N LYS A 23 15.20 7.19 14.45
CA LYS A 23 14.07 7.31 13.51
C LYS A 23 14.54 7.35 12.05
N THR A 24 15.60 8.10 11.77
CA THR A 24 16.18 8.20 10.42
C THR A 24 16.67 6.83 9.93
N ARG A 25 17.40 6.09 10.78
CA ARG A 25 17.86 4.73 10.45
C ARG A 25 16.71 3.74 10.28
N SER A 26 15.71 3.78 11.16
CA SER A 26 14.54 2.91 11.03
C SER A 26 13.73 3.19 9.76
N ASN A 27 13.63 4.47 9.34
CA ASN A 27 12.98 4.83 8.09
C ASN A 27 13.81 4.36 6.89
N GLN A 28 15.13 4.48 6.95
CA GLN A 28 16.02 4.00 5.88
C GLN A 28 15.88 2.50 5.66
N THR A 29 15.94 1.70 6.73
CA THR A 29 15.72 0.24 6.64
C THR A 29 14.32 -0.11 6.13
N ARG A 30 13.31 0.70 6.46
CA ARG A 30 11.96 0.49 5.94
C ARG A 30 11.86 0.82 4.45
N LEU A 31 12.59 1.82 3.96
CA LEU A 31 12.67 2.14 2.53
C LEU A 31 13.35 1.01 1.77
N GLU A 32 14.51 0.54 2.25
CA GLU A 32 15.25 -0.58 1.65
C GLU A 32 14.36 -1.84 1.55
N ASN A 33 13.66 -2.18 2.64
CA ASN A 33 12.73 -3.32 2.62
C ASN A 33 11.55 -3.13 1.64
N ILE A 34 11.09 -1.89 1.41
CA ILE A 34 10.00 -1.60 0.47
C ILE A 34 10.52 -1.69 -0.96
N GLU A 35 11.72 -1.19 -1.24
CA GLU A 35 12.41 -1.29 -2.52
C GLU A 35 12.62 -2.77 -2.89
N ASP A 36 13.14 -3.59 -1.98
CA ASP A 36 13.31 -5.04 -2.20
C ASP A 36 11.99 -5.76 -2.50
N GLN A 37 10.91 -5.38 -1.81
CA GLN A 37 9.57 -5.93 -2.06
C GLN A 37 9.04 -5.51 -3.42
N LEU A 38 9.30 -4.27 -3.84
CA LEU A 38 8.90 -3.73 -5.13
C LEU A 38 9.64 -4.46 -6.27
N ASP A 39 10.95 -4.62 -6.16
CA ASP A 39 11.76 -5.34 -7.14
C ASP A 39 11.30 -6.78 -7.30
N ARG A 40 11.00 -7.46 -6.19
CA ARG A 40 10.45 -8.81 -6.23
C ARG A 40 9.07 -8.86 -6.89
N LEU A 41 8.22 -7.88 -6.64
CA LEU A 41 6.89 -7.78 -7.27
C LEU A 41 7.01 -7.54 -8.77
N ILE A 42 7.91 -6.66 -9.19
CA ILE A 42 8.19 -6.38 -10.62
C ILE A 42 8.68 -7.66 -11.30
N LEU A 43 9.61 -8.38 -10.68
CA LEU A 43 10.12 -9.64 -11.22
C LEU A 43 9.01 -10.68 -11.43
N VAL A 44 8.15 -10.86 -10.42
CA VAL A 44 7.02 -11.81 -10.51
C VAL A 44 6.01 -11.37 -11.57
N ASN A 45 5.64 -10.08 -11.62
CA ASN A 45 4.72 -9.56 -12.62
C ASN A 45 5.27 -9.71 -14.04
N ARG A 46 6.58 -9.50 -14.23
CA ARG A 46 7.25 -9.71 -15.51
C ARG A 46 7.19 -11.18 -15.93
N ALA A 47 7.50 -12.11 -15.01
CA ALA A 47 7.40 -13.54 -15.28
C ALA A 47 5.96 -13.97 -15.59
N LEU A 48 4.98 -13.43 -14.88
CA LEU A 48 3.56 -13.67 -15.15
C LEU A 48 3.15 -13.18 -16.54
N TRP A 49 3.61 -11.99 -16.95
CA TRP A 49 3.36 -11.46 -18.29
C TRP A 49 3.97 -12.35 -19.37
N GLU A 50 5.24 -12.72 -19.23
CA GLU A 50 5.93 -13.57 -20.21
C GLU A 50 5.22 -14.93 -20.37
N LEU A 51 4.83 -15.57 -19.25
CA LEU A 51 4.05 -16.82 -19.29
C LEU A 51 2.68 -16.64 -19.95
N LEU A 52 2.05 -15.47 -19.79
CA LEU A 52 0.75 -15.17 -20.40
C LEU A 52 0.92 -14.92 -21.90
N SER A 53 1.88 -14.08 -22.30
CA SER A 53 2.15 -13.73 -23.69
C SER A 53 2.69 -14.92 -24.50
N GLU A 54 3.38 -15.87 -23.87
CA GLU A 54 3.80 -17.11 -24.54
C GLU A 54 2.62 -18.05 -24.84
N LYS A 55 1.60 -18.04 -23.98
CA LYS A 55 0.43 -18.93 -24.09
C LYS A 55 -0.76 -18.28 -24.79
N THR A 56 -0.67 -17.00 -25.10
CA THR A 56 -1.70 -16.19 -25.74
C THR A 56 -1.10 -15.43 -26.92
N ASN A 57 -1.91 -14.82 -27.78
CA ASN A 57 -1.41 -13.88 -28.80
C ASN A 57 -1.48 -12.43 -28.31
N LEU A 58 -1.43 -12.22 -26.99
CA LEU A 58 -1.55 -10.88 -26.42
C LEU A 58 -0.28 -10.07 -26.68
N THR A 59 -0.45 -8.79 -27.00
CA THR A 59 0.65 -7.87 -27.27
C THR A 59 0.92 -6.94 -26.09
N ASP A 60 2.11 -6.34 -26.04
CA ASP A 60 2.46 -5.33 -25.03
C ASP A 60 1.50 -4.12 -25.10
N ASP A 61 1.02 -3.74 -26.29
CA ASP A 61 0.05 -2.66 -26.49
C ASP A 61 -1.31 -2.95 -25.82
N GLU A 62 -1.75 -4.21 -25.86
CA GLU A 62 -2.96 -4.65 -25.17
C GLU A 62 -2.78 -4.62 -23.66
N LEU A 63 -1.59 -4.96 -23.16
CA LEU A 63 -1.26 -4.81 -21.74
C LEU A 63 -1.32 -3.34 -21.31
N PHE A 64 -0.68 -2.44 -22.06
CA PHE A 64 -0.71 -0.99 -21.75
C PHE A 64 -2.13 -0.45 -21.75
N SER A 65 -2.93 -0.84 -22.74
CA SER A 65 -4.35 -0.47 -22.82
C SER A 65 -5.14 -0.99 -21.62
N LYS A 66 -4.86 -2.21 -21.18
CA LYS A 66 -5.52 -2.81 -20.01
C LYS A 66 -5.13 -2.14 -18.70
N VAL A 67 -3.86 -1.78 -18.55
CA VAL A 67 -3.37 -1.02 -17.39
C VAL A 67 -4.08 0.34 -17.32
N ALA A 68 -4.16 1.07 -18.43
CA ALA A 68 -4.87 2.36 -18.48
C ALA A 68 -6.38 2.21 -18.19
N GLU A 69 -7.02 1.16 -18.70
CA GLU A 69 -8.41 0.84 -18.40
C GLU A 69 -8.61 0.60 -16.90
N ILE A 70 -7.72 -0.16 -16.27
CA ILE A 70 -7.79 -0.48 -14.84
C ILE A 70 -7.56 0.76 -13.98
N ASP A 71 -6.55 1.58 -14.31
CA ASP A 71 -6.24 2.84 -13.60
C ASP A 71 -7.46 3.79 -13.62
N MET A 72 -8.13 3.88 -14.78
CA MET A 72 -9.34 4.71 -14.91
C MET A 72 -10.57 4.18 -14.17
N ARG A 73 -10.62 2.90 -13.78
CA ARG A 73 -11.79 2.34 -13.04
C ARG A 73 -11.93 2.94 -11.65
N ASP A 74 -10.85 3.37 -11.03
CA ASP A 74 -10.86 3.97 -9.68
C ASP A 74 -11.12 5.50 -9.71
N GLY A 75 -11.31 6.08 -10.90
CA GLY A 75 -11.77 7.47 -11.10
C GLY A 75 -10.68 8.54 -11.18
N GLU A 76 -9.41 8.20 -11.00
CA GLU A 76 -8.26 9.10 -11.17
C GLU A 76 -7.12 8.38 -11.89
N MET A 77 -6.59 8.96 -12.96
CA MET A 77 -5.42 8.44 -13.66
C MET A 77 -4.14 8.87 -12.93
N ASP A 78 -3.89 8.30 -11.75
CA ASP A 78 -2.73 8.61 -10.91
C ASP A 78 -1.67 7.50 -10.87
N GLY A 79 -1.88 6.41 -11.63
CA GLY A 79 -1.00 5.25 -11.67
C GLY A 79 -1.10 4.38 -10.43
N LYS A 80 -2.17 4.51 -9.62
CA LYS A 80 -2.36 3.77 -8.39
C LYS A 80 -3.73 3.09 -8.38
N LEU A 81 -3.71 1.79 -8.15
CA LEU A 81 -4.90 1.04 -7.75
C LEU A 81 -5.37 1.53 -6.37
N ARG A 82 -6.47 2.28 -6.33
CA ARG A 82 -7.13 2.68 -5.09
C ARG A 82 -8.21 1.66 -4.79
N LYS A 83 -8.15 1.00 -3.64
CA LYS A 83 -9.26 0.12 -3.23
C LYS A 83 -10.55 0.93 -3.14
N GLU A 84 -11.45 0.73 -4.10
CA GLU A 84 -12.79 1.31 -4.05
C GLU A 84 -13.44 0.97 -2.71
N MET A 85 -13.99 1.99 -2.06
CA MET A 85 -14.74 1.81 -0.83
C MET A 85 -16.07 1.11 -1.16
N LYS A 86 -16.08 -0.22 -1.04
CA LYS A 86 -17.26 -1.06 -1.31
C LYS A 86 -18.47 -0.55 -0.51
N LYS A 87 -19.61 -0.35 -1.17
CA LYS A 87 -20.88 -0.04 -0.48
C LYS A 87 -21.62 -1.34 -0.13
N CYS A 88 -22.29 -1.34 1.02
CA CYS A 88 -23.12 -2.45 1.44
C CYS A 88 -24.32 -2.60 0.49
N SER A 89 -24.51 -3.78 -0.08
CA SER A 89 -25.66 -4.09 -0.94
C SER A 89 -27.01 -4.02 -0.21
N SER A 90 -27.01 -4.17 1.11
CA SER A 90 -28.24 -4.20 1.91
C SER A 90 -28.60 -2.84 2.54
N CYS A 91 -27.62 -2.04 2.97
CA CYS A 91 -27.88 -0.73 3.60
C CYS A 91 -27.27 0.49 2.88
N GLY A 92 -26.55 0.27 1.77
CA GLY A 92 -25.93 1.34 0.97
C GLY A 92 -24.74 2.06 1.60
N ARG A 93 -24.42 1.80 2.87
CA ARG A 93 -23.30 2.45 3.59
C ARG A 93 -21.94 1.93 3.14
N ALA A 94 -20.93 2.79 3.21
CA ALA A 94 -19.54 2.42 2.97
C ALA A 94 -19.08 1.31 3.93
N LEU A 95 -18.50 0.25 3.38
CA LEU A 95 -17.92 -0.85 4.12
C LEU A 95 -16.43 -0.60 4.32
N ASN A 96 -15.95 -0.91 5.53
CA ASN A 96 -14.53 -1.07 5.75
C ASN A 96 -14.10 -2.47 5.26
N PRO A 97 -13.17 -2.58 4.31
CA PRO A 97 -12.74 -3.87 3.73
C PRO A 97 -12.12 -4.83 4.75
N ARG A 98 -11.78 -4.37 5.97
CA ARG A 98 -11.28 -5.23 7.05
C ARG A 98 -12.37 -6.12 7.69
N HIS A 99 -13.65 -5.80 7.56
CA HIS A 99 -14.74 -6.50 8.26
C HIS A 99 -15.59 -7.35 7.32
N GLN A 100 -15.66 -8.67 7.56
CA GLN A 100 -16.44 -9.63 6.75
C GLN A 100 -17.95 -9.38 6.75
N LYS A 101 -18.44 -8.63 7.74
CA LYS A 101 -19.85 -8.24 7.88
C LYS A 101 -19.96 -6.73 7.88
N CYS A 102 -21.06 -6.21 7.32
CA CYS A 102 -21.39 -4.80 7.44
C CYS A 102 -21.54 -4.44 8.92
N MET A 103 -20.72 -3.50 9.41
CA MET A 103 -20.79 -3.04 10.80
C MET A 103 -22.10 -2.30 11.14
N TYR A 104 -22.89 -1.93 10.12
CA TYR A 104 -24.12 -1.17 10.30
C TYR A 104 -25.38 -2.04 10.27
N CYS A 105 -25.53 -2.91 9.27
CA CYS A 105 -26.74 -3.73 9.11
C CYS A 105 -26.50 -5.24 9.32
N GLY A 106 -25.27 -5.68 9.55
CA GLY A 106 -24.94 -7.07 9.81
C GLY A 106 -24.92 -8.00 8.59
N SER A 107 -25.24 -7.51 7.39
CA SER A 107 -25.21 -8.33 6.17
C SER A 107 -23.79 -8.75 5.78
N GLU A 108 -23.61 -9.97 5.28
CA GLU A 108 -22.37 -10.49 4.71
C GLU A 108 -22.17 -9.92 3.29
N SER A 109 -21.55 -8.75 3.18
CA SER A 109 -21.45 -8.03 1.90
C SER A 109 -20.03 -7.86 1.36
N LEU A 110 -19.07 -8.69 1.79
CA LEU A 110 -17.74 -8.70 1.18
C LEU A 110 -17.60 -9.89 0.22
N LYS A 111 -17.95 -9.67 -1.05
CA LYS A 111 -17.32 -10.46 -2.12
C LYS A 111 -15.82 -10.13 -2.08
N LYS A 112 -15.02 -11.08 -1.63
CA LYS A 112 -13.56 -11.01 -1.69
C LYS A 112 -13.19 -11.07 -3.16
N ASP A 113 -12.51 -10.05 -3.65
CA ASP A 113 -11.83 -10.18 -4.94
C ASP A 113 -10.66 -11.16 -4.78
N ALA A 114 -10.16 -11.74 -5.88
CA ALA A 114 -9.05 -12.70 -5.83
C ALA A 114 -7.83 -12.13 -5.08
N PHE A 115 -7.64 -10.81 -5.16
CA PHE A 115 -6.59 -10.06 -4.48
C PHE A 115 -6.91 -9.65 -3.02
N ASP A 116 -8.17 -9.69 -2.59
CA ASP A 116 -8.57 -9.50 -1.18
C ASP A 116 -8.50 -10.80 -0.36
N ALA A 117 -8.38 -11.96 -1.03
CA ALA A 117 -8.40 -13.27 -0.41
C ALA A 117 -7.02 -13.76 0.06
N ILE A 118 -5.93 -13.18 -0.46
CA ILE A 118 -4.56 -13.55 -0.09
C ILE A 118 -4.10 -12.63 1.05
N LYS A 119 -3.79 -13.24 2.20
CA LYS A 119 -3.43 -12.56 3.45
C LYS A 119 -2.05 -12.97 3.89
#